data_AF-A0A291NX21-F1
#
_entry.id   AF-A0A291NX21-F1
#
_cell.length_a   1.000
_cell.length_b   1.000
_cell.length_c   1.000
_cell.angle_alpha   90.00
_cell.angle_beta   90.00
_cell.angle_gamma   90.00
#
_symmetry.space_group_name_H-M   'P 1'
#
loop_
_entity.id
_entity.type
_entity.pdbx_description
1 polymer ?
#
loop_
_entity_poly.entity_id
_entity_poly.type
_entity_poly.pdbx_seq_one_letter_code
_entity_poly.pdbx_strand_id
1 'polypeptide(L)'
;MNQIPMQYFNLAEENYSKYGLSVIQLIQIGKFYELWHEPDTPSRLQAYSQAELLVESPMRSRPLEVIPPIEQVASLLDMRIISPSKRSLFQMGFPIYSLTTHLSTLLDRGWTVIVI
;
A
#
# COMPACT_ATOMS: atom_id res chain seq x y z
N MET A 1 1.46 -16.02 16.57
CA MET A 1 1.25 -14.97 15.53
C MET A 1 2.23 -15.24 14.40
N ASN A 2 1.80 -15.19 13.14
CA ASN A 2 2.74 -15.32 12.01
C ASN A 2 3.69 -14.11 12.05
N GLN A 3 5.01 -14.33 12.10
CA GLN A 3 6.00 -13.26 12.17
C GLN A 3 6.01 -12.39 10.90
N ILE A 4 5.65 -12.96 9.74
CA ILE A 4 5.76 -12.31 8.44
C ILE A 4 4.85 -11.07 8.31
N PRO A 5 3.53 -11.11 8.56
CA PRO A 5 2.69 -9.91 8.50
C PRO A 5 3.14 -8.81 9.47
N MET A 6 3.54 -9.17 10.69
CA MET A 6 4.01 -8.20 11.67
C MET A 6 5.29 -7.49 11.21
N GLN A 7 6.27 -8.25 10.68
CA GLN A 7 7.49 -7.68 10.12
C GLN A 7 7.21 -6.80 8.90
N TYR A 8 6.32 -7.25 8.02
CA TYR A 8 5.90 -6.48 6.86
C TYR A 8 5.33 -5.11 7.27
N PHE A 9 4.40 -5.07 8.23
CA PHE A 9 3.78 -3.82 8.64
C PHE A 9 4.72 -2.91 9.43
N ASN A 10 5.58 -3.45 10.29
CA ASN A 10 6.59 -2.66 10.98
C ASN A 10 7.54 -1.96 9.97
N LEU A 11 7.96 -2.68 8.93
CA LEU A 11 8.82 -2.12 7.89
C LEU A 11 8.06 -1.12 7.00
N ALA A 12 6.78 -1.35 6.74
CA ALA A 12 5.93 -0.40 6.02
C ALA A 12 5.81 0.93 6.77
N GLU A 13 5.66 0.91 8.11
CA GLU A 13 5.67 2.14 8.92
C GLU A 13 7.02 2.88 8.86
N GLU A 14 8.13 2.17 8.93
CA GLU A 14 9.47 2.76 8.82
C GLU A 14 9.68 3.41 7.44
N ASN A 15 9.33 2.69 6.39
CA ASN A 15 9.45 3.16 5.02
C ASN A 15 8.56 4.36 4.74
N TYR A 16 7.35 4.37 5.30
CA TYR A 16 6.47 5.52 5.23
C TYR A 16 7.09 6.76 5.89
N SER A 17 7.61 6.62 7.10
CA SER A 17 8.27 7.72 7.82
C SER A 17 9.46 8.29 7.03
N LYS A 18 10.13 7.45 6.23
CA LYS A 18 11.30 7.82 5.45
C LYS A 18 10.98 8.41 4.08
N TYR A 19 9.96 7.90 3.39
CA TYR A 19 9.71 8.19 1.97
C TYR A 19 8.35 8.86 1.69
N GLY A 20 7.45 8.96 2.69
CA GLY A 20 6.17 9.65 2.57
C GLY A 20 5.04 8.81 1.96
N LEU A 21 3.94 9.46 1.58
CA LEU A 21 2.67 8.82 1.14
C LEU A 21 2.76 8.00 -0.15
N SER A 22 3.72 8.29 -1.04
CA SER A 22 3.85 7.60 -2.33
C SER A 22 4.64 6.30 -2.25
N VAL A 23 5.00 5.84 -1.04
CA VAL A 23 5.70 4.57 -0.87
C VAL A 23 4.74 3.39 -0.87
N ILE A 24 5.11 2.36 -1.62
CA ILE A 24 4.45 1.05 -1.58
C ILE A 24 5.49 -0.05 -1.36
N GLN A 25 5.05 -1.11 -0.69
CA GLN A 25 5.92 -2.22 -0.32
C GLN A 25 5.40 -3.49 -0.99
N LEU A 26 6.30 -4.18 -1.70
CA LEU A 26 6.06 -5.46 -2.35
C LEU A 26 6.90 -6.52 -1.63
N ILE A 27 6.26 -7.54 -1.06
CA ILE A 27 6.93 -8.68 -0.44
C ILE A 27 6.87 -9.89 -1.36
N GLN A 28 8.01 -10.55 -1.60
CA GLN A 28 8.02 -11.81 -2.34
C GLN A 28 7.55 -12.96 -1.44
N ILE A 29 6.40 -13.56 -1.77
CA ILE A 29 5.89 -14.78 -1.13
C ILE A 29 5.87 -15.89 -2.18
N GLY A 30 6.83 -16.81 -2.07
CA GLY A 30 6.99 -17.89 -3.03
C GLY A 30 7.30 -17.38 -4.44
N LYS A 31 6.33 -17.52 -5.36
CA LYS A 31 6.44 -17.10 -6.78
C LYS A 31 5.65 -15.83 -7.10
N PHE A 32 5.22 -15.09 -6.09
CA PHE A 32 4.44 -13.85 -6.25
C PHE A 32 5.09 -12.71 -5.48
N TYR A 33 4.96 -11.51 -6.02
CA TYR A 33 5.08 -10.28 -5.24
C TYR A 33 3.68 -9.89 -4.76
N GLU A 34 3.56 -9.61 -3.47
CA GLU A 34 2.31 -9.27 -2.83
C GLU A 34 2.40 -7.88 -2.18
N LEU A 35 1.31 -7.14 -2.24
CA LEU A 35 1.09 -5.90 -1.51
C LEU A 35 -0.04 -6.13 -0.51
N TRP A 36 0.24 -5.86 0.75
CA TRP A 36 -0.70 -6.04 1.85
C TRP A 36 -1.08 -4.69 2.47
N HIS A 37 -2.35 -4.55 2.85
CA HIS A 37 -2.91 -3.36 3.49
C HIS A 37 -3.91 -3.76 4.58
N GLU A 38 -3.86 -3.08 5.72
CA GLU A 38 -4.81 -3.27 6.84
C GLU A 38 -5.67 -1.99 6.97
N PRO A 39 -6.98 -2.04 6.65
CA PRO A 39 -7.85 -0.85 6.64
C PRO A 39 -8.32 -0.44 8.04
N ASP A 40 -8.44 -1.39 8.98
CA ASP A 40 -9.07 -1.17 10.29
C ASP A 40 -8.08 -0.78 11.40
N THR A 41 -6.77 -0.75 11.12
CA THR A 41 -5.82 -0.21 12.07
C THR A 41 -5.81 1.31 11.93
N PRO A 42 -6.06 2.08 13.02
CA PRO A 42 -5.73 3.49 13.07
C PRO A 42 -4.20 3.60 13.05
N SER A 43 -3.63 3.35 11.88
CA SER A 43 -2.21 3.43 11.63
C SER A 43 -1.84 4.89 11.59
N ARG A 44 -0.60 5.20 11.98
CA ARG A 44 -0.05 6.54 11.78
C ARG A 44 -0.18 6.97 10.32
N LEU A 45 -0.22 6.02 9.37
CA LEU A 45 -0.45 6.23 7.94
C LEU A 45 -1.77 6.96 7.64
N GLN A 46 -2.87 6.56 8.28
CA GLN A 46 -4.15 7.28 8.16
C GLN A 46 -4.05 8.67 8.77
N ALA A 47 -3.41 8.82 9.94
CA ALA A 47 -3.25 10.14 10.58
C ALA A 47 -2.38 11.10 9.75
N TYR A 48 -1.32 10.61 9.11
CA TYR A 48 -0.44 11.38 8.23
C TYR A 48 -1.13 11.71 6.89
N SER A 49 -1.86 10.77 6.29
CA SER A 49 -2.68 11.03 5.11
C SER A 49 -3.75 12.09 5.37
N GLN A 50 -4.42 12.03 6.52
CA GLN A 50 -5.36 13.07 6.94
C GLN A 50 -4.64 14.40 7.21
N ALA A 51 -3.45 14.40 7.81
CA ALA A 51 -2.70 15.62 8.09
C ALA A 51 -2.23 16.37 6.82
N GLU A 52 -1.74 15.67 5.80
CA GLU A 52 -1.39 16.31 4.52
C GLU A 52 -2.62 16.84 3.77
N LEU A 53 -3.75 16.11 3.78
CA LEU A 53 -5.01 16.61 3.23
C LEU A 53 -5.52 17.88 3.93
N LEU A 54 -5.31 17.99 5.25
CA LEU A 54 -5.71 19.14 6.05
C LEU A 54 -4.84 20.38 5.79
N VAL A 55 -3.60 20.20 5.29
CA VAL A 55 -2.75 21.31 4.85
C VAL A 55 -3.24 21.91 3.52
N GLU A 56 -3.96 21.15 2.71
CA GLU A 56 -4.38 21.56 1.36
C GLU A 56 -5.79 22.18 1.24
N SER A 57 -6.65 22.20 2.27
CA SER A 57 -7.92 22.95 2.16
C SER A 57 -8.51 23.46 3.48
N PRO A 58 -8.86 24.76 3.59
CA PRO A 58 -9.60 25.29 4.74
C PRO A 58 -11.13 25.14 4.58
N MET A 59 -11.62 24.58 3.47
CA MET A 59 -13.05 24.45 3.19
C MET A 59 -13.40 23.16 2.44
N ARG A 60 -13.58 22.05 3.16
CA ARG A 60 -14.51 21.00 2.70
C ARG A 60 -14.97 20.11 3.84
N SER A 61 -16.26 20.19 4.14
CA SER A 61 -17.01 19.40 5.12
C SER A 61 -17.32 17.97 4.64
N ARG A 62 -16.33 17.28 4.06
CA ARG A 62 -16.39 15.85 3.73
C ARG A 62 -14.97 15.29 3.81
N PRO A 63 -14.72 14.20 4.54
CA PRO A 63 -13.47 13.46 4.37
C PRO A 63 -13.38 13.12 2.87
N LEU A 64 -12.39 13.63 2.15
CA LEU A 64 -12.07 13.05 0.86
C LEU A 64 -11.69 11.60 1.18
N GLU A 65 -12.47 10.64 0.68
CA GLU A 65 -12.12 9.23 0.76
C GLU A 65 -10.78 9.07 0.03
N VAL A 66 -9.69 9.07 0.81
CA VAL A 66 -8.37 8.75 0.29
C VAL A 66 -8.44 7.30 -0.12
N ILE A 67 -8.46 7.08 -1.43
CA ILE A 67 -8.34 5.74 -1.99
C ILE A 67 -7.00 5.17 -1.50
N PRO A 68 -6.99 4.08 -0.72
CA PRO A 68 -5.73 3.58 -0.18
C PRO A 68 -4.78 3.15 -1.31
N PRO A 69 -3.45 3.12 -1.06
CA PRO A 69 -2.47 2.77 -2.09
C PRO A 69 -2.75 1.41 -2.75
N ILE A 70 -3.31 0.43 -2.03
CA ILE A 70 -3.60 -0.89 -2.58
C ILE A 70 -4.68 -0.86 -3.67
N GLU A 71 -5.74 -0.07 -3.53
CA GLU A 71 -6.78 0.12 -4.53
C GLU A 71 -6.27 0.88 -5.76
N GLN A 72 -5.42 1.88 -5.55
CA GLN A 72 -4.80 2.62 -6.65
C GLN A 72 -3.86 1.72 -7.46
N VAL A 73 -2.99 0.98 -6.77
CA VAL A 73 -2.04 0.06 -7.40
C VAL A 73 -2.78 -1.10 -8.08
N ALA A 74 -3.81 -1.66 -7.43
CA ALA A 74 -4.63 -2.71 -8.02
C ALA A 74 -5.33 -2.25 -9.29
N SER A 75 -5.93 -1.04 -9.28
CA SER A 75 -6.55 -0.46 -10.48
C SER A 75 -5.53 -0.16 -11.59
N LEU A 76 -4.32 0.26 -11.23
CA LEU A 76 -3.27 0.59 -12.20
C LEU A 76 -2.70 -0.67 -12.88
N LEU A 77 -2.58 -1.76 -12.13
CA LEU A 77 -1.99 -3.02 -12.59
C LEU A 77 -3.04 -4.04 -13.05
N ASP A 78 -4.32 -3.68 -13.05
CA ASP A 78 -5.46 -4.58 -13.32
C ASP A 78 -5.43 -5.85 -12.44
N MET A 79 -5.16 -5.65 -11.14
CA MET A 79 -5.05 -6.71 -10.15
C MET A 79 -6.31 -6.80 -9.30
N ARG A 80 -6.66 -8.03 -8.90
CA ARG A 80 -7.76 -8.27 -7.98
C ARG A 80 -7.29 -8.17 -6.54
N ILE A 81 -7.99 -7.36 -5.74
CA ILE A 81 -7.83 -7.35 -4.29
C ILE A 81 -8.61 -8.52 -3.69
N ILE A 82 -7.96 -9.26 -2.81
CA ILE A 82 -8.52 -10.38 -2.07
C ILE A 82 -8.47 -10.03 -0.58
N SER A 83 -9.53 -10.36 0.15
CA SER A 83 -9.54 -10.36 1.61
C SER A 83 -9.51 -11.80 2.13
N PRO A 84 -8.37 -12.30 2.66
CA PRO A 84 -8.33 -13.61 3.29
C PRO A 84 -9.27 -13.61 4.49
N SER A 85 -10.26 -14.51 4.48
CA SER A 85 -11.50 -14.54 5.28
C SER A 85 -11.38 -14.61 6.82
N LYS A 86 -10.23 -14.28 7.41
CA LYS A 86 -9.98 -14.27 8.87
C LYS A 86 -9.22 -13.06 9.40
N ARG A 87 -8.71 -12.17 8.53
CA ARG A 87 -8.04 -10.93 8.93
C ARG A 87 -8.61 -9.84 8.05
N SER A 88 -8.91 -8.68 8.60
CA SER A 88 -9.21 -7.46 7.83
C SER A 88 -7.92 -7.03 7.10
N LEU A 89 -7.47 -7.84 6.17
CA LEU A 89 -6.24 -7.65 5.41
C LEU A 89 -6.62 -7.70 3.94
N PHE A 90 -6.32 -6.63 3.23
CA PHE A 90 -6.37 -6.61 1.77
C PHE A 90 -5.02 -7.04 1.21
N GLN A 91 -5.09 -7.90 0.20
CA GLN A 91 -3.94 -8.44 -0.49
C GLN A 91 -4.16 -8.34 -2.01
N MET A 92 -3.15 -7.90 -2.73
CA MET A 92 -3.04 -8.09 -4.18
C MET A 92 -1.64 -8.59 -4.52
N GLY A 93 -1.47 -9.20 -5.69
CA GLY A 93 -0.16 -9.70 -6.08
C GLY A 93 -0.08 -10.12 -7.54
N PHE A 94 1.16 -10.25 -8.03
CA PHE A 94 1.46 -10.68 -9.38
C PHE A 94 2.68 -11.62 -9.42
N PRO A 95 2.83 -12.44 -10.47
CA PRO A 95 3.93 -13.41 -10.56
C PRO A 95 5.31 -12.74 -10.64
N ILE A 96 6.35 -13.37 -10.07
CA ILE A 96 7.72 -12.82 -10.07
C ILE A 96 8.26 -12.45 -11.46
N TYR A 97 7.86 -13.17 -12.51
CA TYR A 97 8.36 -12.92 -13.88
C TYR A 97 7.84 -11.62 -14.48
N SER A 98 6.77 -11.04 -13.94
CA SER A 98 6.20 -9.79 -14.43
C SER A 98 6.69 -8.57 -13.66
N LEU A 99 7.60 -8.74 -12.69
CA LEU A 99 8.10 -7.67 -11.83
C LEU A 99 8.59 -6.46 -12.63
N THR A 100 9.47 -6.66 -13.61
CA THR A 100 10.05 -5.56 -14.38
C THR A 100 8.98 -4.70 -15.07
N THR A 101 7.97 -5.34 -15.65
CA THR A 101 6.86 -4.63 -16.32
C THR A 101 6.04 -3.83 -15.32
N HIS A 102 5.67 -4.42 -14.18
CA HIS A 102 4.86 -3.74 -13.17
C HIS A 102 5.65 -2.62 -12.47
N LEU A 103 6.95 -2.81 -12.21
CA LEU A 103 7.83 -1.77 -11.68
C LEU A 103 7.92 -0.57 -12.62
N SER A 104 8.08 -0.78 -13.93
CA SER A 104 8.08 0.33 -14.89
C SER A 104 6.80 1.15 -14.78
N THR A 105 5.64 0.49 -14.84
CA THR A 105 4.33 1.15 -14.73
C THR A 105 4.16 1.92 -13.42
N LEU A 106 4.65 1.38 -12.30
CA LEU A 106 4.57 2.03 -11.00
C LEU A 106 5.47 3.27 -10.91
N LEU A 107 6.72 3.14 -11.36
CA LEU A 107 7.70 4.22 -11.35
C LEU A 107 7.29 5.35 -12.31
N ASP A 108 6.73 5.02 -13.49
CA ASP A 108 6.22 6.00 -14.45
C ASP A 108 5.04 6.82 -13.89
N ARG A 109 4.34 6.29 -12.88
CA ARG A 109 3.27 6.97 -12.14
C ARG A 109 3.75 7.69 -10.88
N GLY A 110 5.05 7.68 -10.59
CA GLY A 110 5.66 8.37 -9.45
C GLY A 110 5.56 7.61 -8.13
N TRP A 111 5.25 6.31 -8.16
CA TRP A 111 5.29 5.48 -6.95
C TRP A 111 6.73 5.20 -6.53
N THR A 112 7.00 5.28 -5.23
CA THR A 112 8.25 4.76 -4.65
C THR A 112 8.04 3.30 -4.26
N VAL A 113 8.68 2.38 -4.97
CA VAL A 113 8.47 0.94 -4.75
C VAL A 113 9.62 0.35 -3.94
N ILE A 114 9.27 -0.31 -2.83
CA ILE A 114 10.21 -1.08 -2.01
C ILE A 114 9.94 -2.55 -2.23
N VAL A 115 10.95 -3.27 -2.68
CA VAL A 115 10.88 -4.71 -2.96
C VAL A 115 11.64 -5.46 -1.86
N ILE A 116 10.97 -6.42 -1.23
CA ILE A 116 11.49 -7.25 -0.12
C ILE A 116 11.47 -8.72 -0.52
#